data_AF-G7YQH4-F1
#
_entry.id   AF-G7YQH4-F1
#
_cell.length_a   1.000
_cell.length_b   1.000
_cell.length_c   1.000
_cell.angle_alpha   90.00
_cell.angle_beta   90.00
_cell.angle_gamma   90.00
#
_symmetry.space_group_name_H-M   'P 1'
#
loop_
_entity.id
_entity.type
_entity.pdbx_description
1 polymer ?
#
loop_
_entity_poly.entity_id
_entity_poly.type
_entity_poly.pdbx_seq_one_letter_code
_entity_poly.pdbx_strand_id
1 'polypeptide(L)'
;MDVGTRIEIVKLYYSLGESATAALGGYKTKHGLIIDPFTMSTITRLIAKSESTGSVLDFPGKGRKSLSDEREPIVQNAVEQLQSQITMASSSITQVAQLTGIPRASMHRIMRRMLSRNSNSTRSHRPSFNKMALYPTT
;
A
#
# COMPACT_ATOMS: atom_id res chain seq x y z
N MET A 1 -10.48 -10.75 5.83
CA MET A 1 -10.83 -11.35 4.53
C MET A 1 -10.06 -10.60 3.46
N ASP A 2 -9.24 -11.30 2.69
CA ASP A 2 -8.50 -10.70 1.60
C ASP A 2 -9.45 -10.19 0.49
N VAL A 3 -8.91 -9.39 -0.42
CA VAL A 3 -9.71 -8.78 -1.50
C VAL A 3 -10.22 -9.85 -2.48
N GLY A 4 -9.43 -10.88 -2.78
CA GLY A 4 -9.81 -11.96 -3.68
C GLY A 4 -11.01 -12.74 -3.17
N THR A 5 -10.96 -13.15 -1.90
CA THR A 5 -12.07 -13.84 -1.22
C THR A 5 -13.34 -13.00 -1.18
N ARG A 6 -13.22 -11.70 -0.88
CA ARG A 6 -14.38 -10.79 -0.92
C ARG A 6 -15.02 -10.74 -2.29
N ILE A 7 -14.22 -10.57 -3.34
CA ILE A 7 -14.69 -10.52 -4.73
C ILE A 7 -15.37 -11.83 -5.10
N GLU A 8 -14.77 -12.97 -4.73
CA GLU A 8 -15.32 -14.28 -5.03
C GLU A 8 -16.68 -14.51 -4.35
N ILE A 9 -16.81 -14.16 -3.07
CA ILE A 9 -18.06 -14.28 -2.33
C ILE A 9 -19.15 -13.40 -2.95
N VAL A 10 -18.83 -12.15 -3.32
CA VAL A 10 -19.78 -11.25 -3.98
C VAL A 10 -20.19 -11.77 -5.35
N LYS A 11 -19.26 -12.36 -6.12
CA LYS A 11 -19.59 -13.03 -7.39
C LYS A 11 -20.54 -14.21 -7.18
N LEU A 12 -20.29 -15.05 -6.17
CA LEU A 12 -21.16 -16.18 -5.83
C LEU A 12 -22.55 -15.72 -5.41
N TYR A 13 -22.65 -14.62 -4.65
CA TYR A 13 -23.92 -14.01 -4.25
C TYR A 13 -24.81 -13.69 -5.46
N TYR A 14 -24.29 -12.95 -6.44
CA TYR A 14 -25.05 -12.62 -7.65
C TYR A 14 -25.30 -13.84 -8.55
N SER A 15 -24.36 -14.79 -8.59
CA SER A 15 -24.51 -16.01 -9.40
C SER A 15 -25.55 -16.99 -8.83
N LEU A 16 -25.81 -16.94 -7.53
CA LEU A 16 -26.71 -17.86 -6.81
C LEU A 16 -28.03 -17.20 -6.39
N GLY A 17 -28.42 -16.12 -7.07
CA GLY A 17 -29.72 -15.48 -6.87
C GLY A 17 -29.82 -14.66 -5.59
N GLU A 18 -28.79 -13.87 -5.27
CA GLU A 18 -28.83 -12.87 -4.19
C GLU A 18 -29.06 -13.47 -2.78
N SER A 19 -28.55 -14.69 -2.56
CA SER A 19 -28.61 -15.37 -1.26
C SER A 19 -27.24 -15.41 -0.57
N ALA A 20 -27.12 -14.73 0.57
CA ALA A 20 -25.90 -14.72 1.39
C ALA A 20 -25.54 -16.13 1.90
N THR A 21 -26.56 -16.93 2.24
CA THR A 21 -26.40 -18.32 2.66
C THR A 21 -25.89 -19.18 1.53
N ALA A 22 -26.43 -19.02 0.31
CA ALA A 22 -25.97 -19.74 -0.86
C ALA A 22 -24.53 -19.33 -1.23
N ALA A 23 -24.17 -18.05 -1.12
CA ALA A 23 -22.82 -17.57 -1.38
C ALA A 23 -21.80 -18.18 -0.41
N LEU A 24 -22.11 -18.23 0.90
CA LEU A 24 -21.23 -18.83 1.90
C LEU A 24 -21.10 -20.35 1.70
N GLY A 25 -22.23 -21.04 1.45
CA GLY A 25 -22.24 -22.46 1.15
C GLY A 25 -21.48 -22.79 -0.14
N GLY A 26 -21.70 -22.02 -1.20
CA GLY A 26 -21.01 -22.16 -2.49
C GLY A 26 -19.51 -21.94 -2.36
N TYR A 27 -19.08 -20.97 -1.55
CA TYR A 27 -17.66 -20.76 -1.25
C TYR A 27 -17.08 -21.96 -0.51
N LYS A 28 -17.78 -22.45 0.52
CA LYS A 28 -17.38 -23.65 1.28
C LYS A 28 -17.21 -24.86 0.37
N THR A 29 -18.20 -25.15 -0.48
CA THR A 29 -18.18 -26.28 -1.42
C THR A 29 -17.06 -26.13 -2.44
N LYS A 30 -16.87 -24.95 -3.02
CA LYS A 30 -15.85 -24.69 -4.05
C LYS A 30 -14.43 -24.88 -3.51
N HIS A 31 -14.20 -24.53 -2.25
CA HIS A 31 -12.89 -24.63 -1.61
C HIS A 31 -12.71 -25.89 -0.75
N GLY A 32 -13.67 -26.83 -0.78
CA GLY A 32 -13.58 -28.10 -0.06
C GLY A 32 -13.50 -27.95 1.47
N LEU A 33 -14.10 -26.90 2.03
CA LEU A 33 -13.99 -26.59 3.45
C LEU A 33 -15.03 -27.39 4.26
N ILE A 34 -14.59 -27.97 5.38
CA ILE A 34 -15.47 -28.75 6.28
C ILE A 34 -16.33 -27.81 7.14
N ILE A 35 -15.72 -26.70 7.60
CA ILE A 35 -16.36 -25.71 8.46
C ILE A 35 -16.53 -24.42 7.66
N ASP A 36 -17.60 -23.69 7.94
CA ASP A 36 -17.82 -22.38 7.32
C ASP A 36 -16.66 -21.44 7.67
N PRO A 37 -15.95 -20.89 6.67
CA PRO A 37 -14.76 -20.08 6.90
C PRO A 37 -15.08 -18.72 7.51
N PHE A 38 -16.32 -18.25 7.37
CA PHE A 38 -16.78 -16.94 7.81
C PHE A 38 -18.15 -17.06 8.46
N THR A 39 -18.42 -16.18 9.42
CA THR A 39 -19.75 -16.04 10.00
C THR A 39 -20.71 -15.41 9.00
N MET A 40 -21.97 -15.82 9.02
CA MET A 40 -23.04 -15.25 8.16
C MET A 40 -23.10 -13.71 8.25
N SER A 41 -22.97 -13.15 9.46
CA SER A 41 -22.96 -11.69 9.68
C SER A 41 -21.84 -10.96 8.93
N THR A 42 -20.68 -11.61 8.74
CA THR A 42 -19.57 -11.04 7.96
C THR A 42 -19.92 -11.01 6.47
N ILE A 43 -20.59 -12.04 5.97
CA ILE A 43 -21.03 -12.13 4.58
C ILE A 43 -22.14 -11.12 4.30
N THR A 44 -23.17 -11.06 5.15
CA THR A 44 -24.25 -10.07 5.02
C THR A 44 -23.71 -8.64 5.06
N ARG A 45 -22.77 -8.34 5.97
CA ARG A 45 -22.16 -7.00 6.05
C ARG A 45 -21.29 -6.67 4.82
N LEU A 46 -20.62 -7.68 4.24
CA LEU A 46 -19.87 -7.50 3.00
C LEU A 46 -20.79 -7.13 1.85
N ILE A 47 -21.87 -7.91 1.65
CA ILE A 47 -22.83 -7.70 0.57
C ILE A 47 -23.47 -6.31 0.71
N ALA A 48 -24.01 -6.00 1.89
CA ALA A 48 -24.63 -4.70 2.16
C ALA A 48 -23.67 -3.53 1.90
N LYS A 49 -22.39 -3.67 2.33
CA LYS A 49 -21.37 -2.65 2.06
C LYS A 49 -21.08 -2.54 0.55
N SER A 50 -21.02 -3.66 -0.16
CA SER A 50 -20.76 -3.65 -1.60
C SER A 50 -21.91 -3.05 -2.40
N GLU A 51 -23.16 -3.30 -2.00
CA GLU A 51 -24.36 -2.71 -2.61
C GLU A 51 -24.47 -1.22 -2.31
N SER A 52 -24.20 -0.81 -1.06
CA SER A 52 -24.26 0.61 -0.69
C SER A 52 -23.17 1.45 -1.35
N THR A 53 -22.07 0.81 -1.74
CA THR A 53 -20.84 1.48 -2.19
C THR A 53 -20.60 1.33 -3.70
N GLY A 54 -21.09 0.24 -4.30
CA GLY A 54 -20.66 -0.23 -5.62
C GLY A 54 -19.22 -0.76 -5.65
N SER A 55 -18.57 -0.96 -4.50
CA SER A 55 -17.18 -1.43 -4.43
C SER A 55 -16.99 -2.47 -3.34
N VAL A 56 -16.21 -3.50 -3.69
CA VAL A 56 -15.76 -4.56 -2.79
C VAL A 56 -14.46 -4.18 -2.07
N LEU A 57 -13.75 -3.17 -2.60
CA LEU A 57 -12.49 -2.68 -2.06
C LEU A 57 -12.72 -1.85 -0.79
N ASP A 58 -11.70 -1.82 0.06
CA ASP A 58 -11.71 -0.92 1.20
C ASP A 58 -11.47 0.51 0.74
N PHE A 59 -12.35 1.41 1.17
CA PHE A 59 -12.04 2.82 1.13
C PHE A 59 -10.84 3.13 2.01
N PRO A 60 -10.03 4.13 1.64
CA PRO A 60 -9.07 4.70 2.58
C PRO A 60 -9.84 5.08 3.84
N GLY A 61 -9.35 4.64 5.00
CA GLY A 61 -10.01 4.90 6.28
C GLY A 61 -10.26 6.39 6.45
N LYS A 62 -11.38 6.78 7.08
CA LYS A 62 -11.73 8.17 7.40
C LYS A 62 -10.80 8.84 8.43
N GLY A 63 -9.63 8.26 8.68
CA GLY A 63 -8.64 8.78 9.61
C GLY A 63 -7.98 10.06 9.10
N ARG A 64 -7.33 10.78 10.01
CA ARG A 64 -6.52 11.95 9.66
C ARG A 64 -5.45 11.54 8.64
N LYS A 65 -5.41 12.22 7.50
CA LYS A 65 -4.35 12.04 6.49
C LYS A 65 -2.99 12.20 7.17
N SER A 66 -2.03 11.37 6.79
CA SER A 66 -0.73 11.43 7.43
C SER A 66 -0.06 12.76 7.07
N LEU A 67 0.53 13.44 8.06
CA LEU A 67 1.29 14.67 7.83
C LEU A 67 2.39 14.48 6.77
N SER A 68 2.89 13.25 6.61
CA SER A 68 3.85 12.92 5.57
C SER A 68 3.30 13.02 4.17
N ASP A 69 2.12 12.47 3.87
CA ASP A 69 1.67 12.38 2.47
C ASP A 69 1.41 13.78 1.87
N GLU A 70 1.00 14.74 2.71
CA GLU A 70 0.78 16.13 2.28
C GLU A 70 2.06 16.97 2.28
N ARG A 71 2.98 16.73 3.22
CA ARG A 71 4.16 17.60 3.43
C ARG A 71 5.45 17.07 2.81
N GLU A 72 5.49 15.81 2.39
CA GLU A 72 6.62 15.19 1.68
C GLU A 72 7.10 15.99 0.45
N PRO A 73 6.23 16.48 -0.47
CA PRO A 73 6.72 17.27 -1.61
C PRO A 73 7.35 18.61 -1.19
N ILE A 74 6.84 19.23 -0.12
CA ILE A 74 7.38 20.47 0.44
C ILE A 74 8.77 20.21 1.03
N VAL A 75 8.92 19.11 1.77
CA VAL A 75 10.20 18.69 2.36
C VAL A 75 11.21 18.31 1.27
N GLN A 76 10.78 17.60 0.22
CA GLN A 76 11.64 17.22 -0.90
C GLN A 76 12.20 18.46 -1.63
N ASN A 77 11.34 19.42 -1.96
CA ASN A 77 11.76 20.68 -2.59
C ASN A 77 12.74 21.45 -1.69
N ALA A 78 12.47 21.55 -0.39
CA ALA A 78 13.38 22.20 0.56
C ALA A 78 14.74 21.51 0.66
N VAL A 79 14.77 20.17 0.62
CA VAL A 79 16.02 19.39 0.57
C VAL A 79 16.78 19.68 -0.73
N GLU A 80 16.12 19.66 -1.88
CA GLU A 80 16.73 19.94 -3.19
C GLU A 80 17.28 21.38 -3.29
N GLN A 81 16.56 22.35 -2.72
CA GLN A 81 17.02 23.73 -2.65
C GLN A 81 18.28 23.88 -1.81
N LEU A 82 18.33 23.27 -0.62
CA LEU A 82 19.52 23.31 0.23
C LEU A 82 20.69 22.57 -0.39
N GLN A 83 20.40 21.46 -1.07
CA GLN A 83 21.41 20.68 -1.78
C GLN A 83 22.07 21.43 -2.93
N SER A 84 21.26 22.18 -3.69
CA SER A 84 21.75 22.96 -4.85
C SER A 84 22.66 24.13 -4.43
N GLN A 85 22.58 24.54 -3.17
CA GLN A 85 23.37 25.65 -2.62
C GLN A 85 24.68 25.20 -1.97
N ILE A 86 24.83 23.93 -1.62
CA ILE A 86 25.97 23.44 -0.85
C ILE A 86 26.79 22.48 -1.72
N THR A 87 28.07 22.77 -1.90
CA THR A 87 29.02 21.94 -2.65
C THR A 87 29.11 20.51 -2.10
N MET A 88 28.98 20.37 -0.78
CA MET A 88 28.78 19.09 -0.11
C MET A 88 27.29 18.81 -0.09
N ALA A 89 26.88 17.86 -0.91
CA ALA A 89 25.56 17.30 -1.11
C ALA A 89 24.85 16.76 0.18
N SER A 90 24.79 17.53 1.26
CA SER A 90 24.22 17.16 2.55
C SER A 90 23.38 18.30 3.14
N SER A 91 22.08 18.06 3.34
CA SER A 91 21.17 18.96 4.05
C SER A 91 20.88 18.46 5.47
N SER A 92 20.91 19.33 6.49
CA SER A 92 20.55 18.94 7.86
C SER A 92 19.03 18.99 8.10
N ILE A 93 18.52 18.07 8.94
CA ILE A 93 17.09 18.03 9.34
C ILE A 93 16.66 19.36 9.96
N THR A 94 17.54 20.02 10.73
CA THR A 94 17.25 21.28 11.40
C THR A 94 17.09 22.42 10.39
N GLN A 95 17.95 22.51 9.37
CA GLN A 95 17.84 23.53 8.32
C GLN A 95 16.56 23.34 7.49
N VAL A 96 16.23 22.10 7.14
CA VAL A 96 14.98 21.81 6.40
C VAL A 96 13.77 22.17 7.27
N ALA A 97 13.80 21.87 8.57
CA ALA A 97 12.72 22.24 9.50
C ALA A 97 12.52 23.75 9.63
N GLN A 98 13.62 24.51 9.67
CA GLN A 98 13.59 25.97 9.67
C GLN A 98 13.00 26.51 8.36
N LEU A 99 13.43 25.97 7.22
CA LEU A 99 12.99 26.41 5.90
C LEU A 99 11.50 26.13 5.65
N THR A 100 10.98 24.98 6.11
CA THR A 100 9.59 24.58 5.86
C THR A 100 8.61 24.95 6.98
N GLY A 101 9.11 25.42 8.13
CA GLY A 101 8.30 25.64 9.34
C GLY A 101 7.69 24.36 9.94
N ILE A 102 8.21 23.18 9.59
CA ILE A 102 7.69 21.90 10.06
C ILE A 102 8.47 21.47 11.31
N PRO A 103 7.82 21.05 12.40
CA PRO A 103 8.51 20.60 13.61
C PRO A 103 9.51 19.47 13.32
N ARG A 104 10.68 19.53 13.96
CA ARG A 104 11.78 18.54 13.77
C ARG A 104 11.33 17.08 13.92
N ALA A 105 10.42 16.80 14.86
CA ALA A 105 9.87 15.46 15.08
C ALA A 105 9.07 14.96 13.86
N SER A 106 8.27 15.83 13.26
CA SER A 106 7.53 15.54 12.02
C SER A 106 8.50 15.37 10.85
N MET A 107 9.51 16.23 10.75
CA MET A 107 10.55 16.15 9.72
C MET A 107 11.26 14.79 9.73
N HIS A 108 11.68 14.33 10.91
CA HIS A 108 12.32 13.04 11.06
C HIS A 108 11.40 11.86 10.62
N ARG A 109 10.11 11.92 10.94
CA ARG A 109 9.12 10.94 10.44
C ARG A 109 9.01 10.95 8.92
N ILE A 110 8.95 12.13 8.32
CA ILE A 110 8.80 12.32 6.87
C ILE A 110 10.06 11.81 6.14
N MET A 111 11.23 12.32 6.53
CA MET A 111 12.52 11.95 5.90
C MET A 111 12.84 10.47 6.05
N ARG A 112 12.55 9.84 7.21
CA ARG A 112 12.70 8.39 7.37
C ARG A 112 11.85 7.63 6.35
N ARG A 113 10.60 8.07 6.13
CA ARG A 113 9.69 7.45 5.16
C ARG A 113 10.21 7.59 3.73
N MET A 114 10.71 8.79 3.37
CA MET A 114 11.31 9.06 2.06
C MET A 114 12.52 8.16 1.79
N LEU A 115 13.43 8.02 2.78
CA LEU A 115 14.61 7.15 2.66
C LEU A 115 14.21 5.67 2.50
N SER A 116 13.27 5.17 3.31
CA SER A 116 12.78 3.79 3.20
C SER A 116 12.06 3.50 1.88
N ARG A 117 11.43 4.53 1.28
CA ARG A 117 10.75 4.41 0.00
C ARG A 117 11.75 4.38 -1.16
N ASN A 118 12.79 5.21 -1.11
CA ASN A 118 13.85 5.25 -2.11
C ASN A 118 14.72 3.97 -2.09
N SER A 119 14.97 3.37 -0.93
CA SER A 119 15.70 2.10 -0.83
C SER A 119 14.95 0.90 -1.43
N ASN A 120 13.63 0.97 -1.52
CA ASN A 120 12.83 -0.07 -2.18
C ASN A 120 12.80 0.10 -3.71
N SER A 121 12.95 1.33 -4.22
CA SER A 121 13.05 1.63 -5.65
C SER A 121 14.36 1.09 -6.25
N THR A 122 15.49 1.30 -5.55
CA THR A 122 16.82 0.83 -5.97
C THR A 122 17.00 -0.69 -5.90
N ARG A 123 16.13 -1.41 -5.18
CA ARG A 123 16.14 -2.88 -5.12
C ARG A 123 15.59 -3.53 -6.39
N SER A 124 14.77 -2.82 -7.18
CA SER A 124 14.23 -3.34 -8.45
C SER A 124 15.23 -3.25 -9.62
N HIS A 125 16.30 -2.48 -9.48
CA HIS A 125 17.22 -2.15 -10.58
C HIS A 125 18.65 -2.66 -10.37
N ARG A 126 18.86 -3.68 -9.52
CA ARG A 126 20.15 -4.37 -9.47
C ARG A 126 20.20 -5.39 -10.61
N PRO A 127 21.04 -5.23 -11.64
CA PRO A 127 21.31 -6.33 -12.56
C PRO A 127 21.91 -7.47 -11.73
N SER A 128 21.39 -8.67 -11.91
CA SER A 128 22.01 -9.89 -11.39
C SER A 128 23.46 -9.94 -11.88
N PHE A 129 24.43 -9.93 -10.96
CA PHE A 129 25.86 -10.10 -11.21
C PHE A 129 26.23 -11.52 -11.67
N ASN A 130 25.32 -12.21 -12.37
CA ASN A 130 25.50 -13.59 -12.81
C ASN A 130 25.16 -13.72 -14.29
N LYS A 131 25.94 -13.02 -15.13
CA LYS A 131 26.03 -13.22 -16.58
C LYS A 131 27.28 -12.53 -17.14
N MET A 132 28.45 -12.81 -16.58
CA MET A 132 29.70 -12.73 -17.34
C MET A 132 30.13 -14.16 -17.63
N ALA A 133 29.44 -14.79 -18.58
CA ALA A 133 29.93 -16.01 -19.19
C ALA A 133 31.23 -15.65 -19.90
N LEU A 134 32.32 -16.20 -19.38
CA LEU A 134 33.61 -16.31 -20.05
C LEU A 134 33.38 -16.87 -21.46
N TYR A 135 33.72 -16.11 -22.49
CA TYR A 135 33.96 -16.69 -23.81
C TYR A 135 35.31 -17.42 -23.72
N PRO A 136 35.40 -18.71 -24.08
CA PRO A 136 36.70 -19.31 -24.31
C PRO A 136 37.29 -18.73 -25.59
N THR A 137 38.48 -18.14 -25.46
CA THR A 137 39.38 -17.89 -26.57
C THR A 137 39.99 -19.22 -27.02
N THR A 138 40.21 -19.32 -28.33
CA THR A 138 40.80 -20.41 -29.13
C THR A 138 39.96 -21.65 -29.39
#